data_AF-A0A0C9Z9S1-F1
#
_entry.id   AF-A0A0C9Z9S1-F1
#
_cell.length_a   1.000
_cell.length_b   1.000
_cell.length_c   1.000
_cell.angle_alpha   90.00
_cell.angle_beta   90.00
_cell.angle_gamma   90.00
#
_symmetry.space_group_name_H-M   'P 1'
#
loop_
_entity.id
_entity.type
_entity.pdbx_description
1 polymer ?
#
loop_
_entity_poly.entity_id
_entity_poly.type
_entity_poly.pdbx_seq_one_letter_code
_entity_poly.pdbx_strand_id
1 'polypeptide(L)'
;MPARHGRVYRSKAQKLDQEIEGKIRDVCSILSSSDCPNFRAAAKEHNIPYHTLRRWFLGLNQPSNKAHASQQLLSPESELVLVDWIKHLSAMGHPLSKRTIRLKARVLCGMKPGDKWIRGFLARHMADIRLGKPSALDPQLLRPDHLTVWPCWASPSVGDSVYTRLLFYSTLACFISLLVSLPFYLYHSAHGGSAPGHV
;
A
#
# COMPACT_ATOMS: atom_id res chain seq x y z
N MET A 1 23.16 -9.03 -30.42
CA MET A 1 22.14 -8.98 -29.34
C MET A 1 21.30 -7.70 -29.43
N PRO A 2 20.19 -7.65 -30.20
CA PRO A 2 19.44 -6.43 -30.50
C PRO A 2 18.23 -6.18 -29.55
N ALA A 3 18.43 -6.15 -28.23
CA ALA A 3 17.33 -6.04 -27.25
C ALA A 3 17.07 -4.61 -26.70
N ARG A 4 17.86 -3.60 -27.08
CA ARG A 4 17.76 -2.24 -26.50
C ARG A 4 16.74 -1.32 -27.20
N HIS A 5 16.46 -1.51 -28.49
CA HIS A 5 15.56 -0.60 -29.23
C HIS A 5 14.08 -0.72 -28.82
N GLY A 6 13.58 -1.93 -28.56
CA GLY A 6 12.17 -2.14 -28.19
C GLY A 6 11.72 -1.45 -26.89
N ARG A 7 12.65 -1.20 -25.95
CA ARG A 7 12.31 -0.53 -24.67
C ARG A 7 12.08 0.97 -24.84
N VAL A 8 12.79 1.61 -25.77
CA VAL A 8 12.70 3.05 -26.05
C VAL A 8 11.42 3.39 -26.85
N TYR A 9 11.05 2.56 -27.81
CA TYR A 9 9.79 2.76 -28.55
C TYR A 9 8.56 2.62 -27.65
N ARG A 10 8.56 1.64 -26.74
CA ARG A 10 7.44 1.43 -25.81
C ARG A 10 7.23 2.60 -24.85
N SER A 11 8.29 3.21 -24.32
CA SER A 11 8.15 4.37 -23.43
C SER A 11 7.67 5.62 -24.16
N LYS A 12 8.10 5.83 -25.41
CA LYS A 12 7.59 6.92 -26.25
C LYS A 12 6.09 6.77 -26.54
N ALA A 13 5.65 5.57 -26.91
CA ALA A 13 4.23 5.29 -27.15
C ALA A 13 3.39 5.51 -25.89
N GLN A 14 3.83 5.00 -24.74
CA GLN A 14 3.14 5.21 -23.46
C GLN A 14 3.03 6.69 -23.06
N LYS A 15 4.09 7.47 -23.31
CA LYS A 15 4.08 8.91 -23.05
C LYS A 15 3.08 9.64 -23.94
N LEU A 16 3.03 9.28 -25.22
CA LEU A 16 2.08 9.83 -26.18
C LEU A 16 0.63 9.49 -25.77
N ASP A 17 0.38 8.24 -25.37
CA ASP A 17 -0.94 7.81 -24.89
C ASP A 17 -1.38 8.62 -23.65
N GLN A 18 -0.48 8.83 -22.68
CA GLN A 18 -0.75 9.65 -21.50
C GLN A 18 -1.05 11.12 -21.85
N GLU A 19 -0.34 11.69 -22.81
CA GLU A 19 -0.58 13.06 -23.27
C GLU A 19 -1.96 13.19 -23.94
N ILE A 20 -2.34 12.20 -24.77
CA ILE A 20 -3.66 12.15 -25.39
C ILE A 20 -4.76 11.99 -24.34
N GLU A 21 -4.59 11.08 -23.37
CA GLU A 21 -5.54 10.88 -22.26
C GLU A 21 -5.70 12.16 -21.41
N GLY A 22 -4.61 12.92 -21.20
CA GLY A 22 -4.64 14.22 -20.53
C GLY A 22 -5.49 15.23 -21.29
N LYS A 23 -5.21 15.40 -22.60
CA LYS A 23 -5.98 16.30 -23.47
C LYS A 23 -7.47 15.96 -23.47
N ILE A 24 -7.83 14.68 -23.57
CA ILE A 24 -9.23 14.26 -23.55
C ILE A 24 -9.90 14.66 -22.22
N ARG A 25 -9.21 14.51 -21.08
CA ARG A 25 -9.73 14.89 -19.77
C ARG A 25 -9.99 16.38 -19.67
N ASP A 26 -9.06 17.20 -20.15
CA ASP A 26 -9.17 18.66 -20.12
C ASP A 26 -10.37 19.11 -20.96
N VAL A 27 -10.51 18.58 -22.18
CA VAL A 27 -11.64 18.86 -23.07
C VAL A 27 -12.96 18.41 -22.44
N CYS A 28 -13.01 17.23 -21.81
CA CYS A 28 -14.21 16.78 -21.11
C CYS A 28 -14.60 17.72 -19.96
N SER A 29 -13.63 18.31 -19.25
CA SER A 29 -13.92 19.27 -18.17
C SER A 29 -14.54 20.56 -18.70
N ILE A 30 -14.01 21.10 -19.81
CA ILE A 30 -14.54 22.27 -20.50
C ILE A 30 -15.96 21.99 -21.00
N LEU A 31 -16.18 20.85 -21.67
CA LEU A 31 -17.50 20.47 -22.17
C LEU A 31 -18.53 20.24 -21.05
N SER A 32 -18.09 19.80 -19.88
CA SER A 32 -18.99 19.63 -18.72
C SER A 32 -19.45 20.97 -18.14
N SER A 33 -18.68 22.05 -18.33
CA SER A 33 -19.07 23.41 -17.92
C SER A 33 -20.01 24.11 -18.91
N SER A 34 -20.19 23.56 -20.11
CA SER A 34 -21.06 24.13 -21.15
C SER A 34 -22.45 23.50 -21.16
N ASP A 35 -23.50 24.33 -21.27
CA ASP A 35 -24.90 23.87 -21.32
C ASP A 35 -25.21 23.03 -22.57
N CYS A 36 -24.47 23.24 -23.67
CA CYS A 36 -24.66 22.57 -24.96
C CYS A 36 -23.30 22.11 -25.54
N PRO A 37 -22.78 20.93 -25.15
CA PRO A 37 -21.45 20.49 -25.58
C PRO A 37 -21.40 20.13 -27.07
N ASN A 38 -20.71 20.94 -27.87
CA ASN A 38 -20.47 20.63 -29.28
C ASN A 38 -19.20 19.77 -29.45
N PHE A 39 -19.37 18.45 -29.35
CA PHE A 39 -18.28 17.49 -29.46
C PHE A 39 -17.51 17.56 -30.78
N ARG A 40 -18.16 17.94 -31.89
CA ARG A 40 -17.52 17.96 -33.22
C ARG A 40 -16.57 19.13 -33.36
N ALA A 41 -16.94 20.30 -32.83
CA ALA A 41 -16.09 21.48 -32.79
C ALA A 41 -14.87 21.23 -31.88
N ALA A 42 -15.11 20.78 -30.65
CA ALA A 42 -14.03 20.48 -29.69
C ALA A 42 -13.07 19.39 -30.18
N ALA A 43 -13.59 18.32 -30.79
CA ALA A 43 -12.76 17.27 -31.39
C ALA A 43 -11.82 17.81 -32.48
N LYS A 44 -12.32 18.73 -33.32
CA LYS A 44 -11.53 19.35 -34.39
C LYS A 44 -10.47 20.30 -33.83
N GLU A 45 -10.83 21.12 -32.84
CA GLU A 45 -9.93 22.08 -32.20
C GLU A 45 -8.76 21.39 -31.49
N HIS A 46 -9.03 20.30 -30.77
CA HIS A 46 -8.03 19.58 -30.00
C HIS A 46 -7.38 18.41 -30.75
N ASN A 47 -7.73 18.21 -32.03
CA ASN A 47 -7.25 17.12 -32.87
C ASN A 47 -7.46 15.71 -32.24
N ILE A 48 -8.62 15.51 -31.62
CA ILE A 48 -9.02 14.24 -31.00
C ILE A 48 -10.07 13.58 -31.90
N PRO A 49 -10.00 12.27 -32.18
CA PRO A 49 -11.06 11.59 -32.92
C PRO A 49 -12.43 11.74 -32.22
N TYR A 50 -13.44 12.20 -32.97
CA TYR A 50 -14.79 12.49 -32.46
C TYR A 50 -15.37 11.36 -31.61
N HIS A 51 -15.32 10.12 -32.12
CA HIS A 51 -15.87 8.96 -31.41
C HIS A 51 -15.14 8.66 -30.10
N THR A 52 -13.84 8.93 -30.03
CA THR A 52 -13.05 8.75 -28.81
C THR A 52 -13.50 9.76 -27.75
N LEU A 53 -13.59 11.05 -28.12
CA LEU A 53 -14.04 12.10 -27.21
C LEU A 53 -15.45 11.84 -26.68
N ARG A 54 -16.39 11.51 -27.58
CA ARG A 54 -17.78 11.22 -27.20
C ARG A 54 -17.90 10.00 -26.29
N ARG A 55 -17.19 8.91 -26.57
CA ARG A 55 -17.21 7.70 -25.72
C ARG A 55 -16.60 7.96 -24.35
N TRP A 56 -15.54 8.77 -24.28
CA TRP A 56 -14.95 9.20 -23.01
C TRP A 56 -15.89 10.06 -22.19
N PHE A 57 -16.53 11.06 -22.81
CA PHE A 57 -17.50 11.93 -22.14
C PHE A 57 -18.69 11.15 -21.59
N LEU A 58 -19.18 10.15 -22.34
CA LEU A 58 -20.25 9.25 -21.89
C LEU A 58 -19.78 8.19 -20.86
N GLY A 59 -18.51 8.18 -20.46
CA GLY A 59 -17.95 7.22 -19.52
C GLY A 59 -17.82 5.77 -20.05
N LEU A 60 -18.01 5.56 -21.35
CA LEU A 60 -17.92 4.25 -22.00
C LEU A 60 -16.47 3.78 -22.17
N ASN A 61 -15.53 4.73 -22.22
CA ASN A 61 -14.10 4.45 -22.27
C ASN A 61 -13.45 4.92 -20.98
N GLN A 62 -12.49 4.14 -20.51
CA GLN A 62 -11.67 4.43 -19.33
C GLN A 62 -10.20 4.55 -19.77
N PRO A 63 -9.38 5.34 -19.07
CA PRO A 63 -7.94 5.33 -19.30
C PRO A 63 -7.38 3.91 -19.13
N SER A 64 -6.34 3.58 -19.88
CA SER A 64 -5.82 2.20 -19.98
C SER A 64 -5.56 1.57 -18.61
N ASN A 65 -5.01 2.34 -17.68
CA ASN A 65 -4.71 1.88 -16.32
C ASN A 65 -5.97 1.41 -15.55
N LYS A 66 -7.11 2.09 -15.76
CA LYS A 66 -8.38 1.74 -15.12
C LYS A 66 -9.06 0.58 -15.84
N ALA A 67 -9.01 0.56 -17.17
CA ALA A 67 -9.58 -0.54 -17.95
C ALA A 67 -8.95 -1.90 -17.61
N HIS A 68 -7.64 -1.93 -17.33
CA HIS A 68 -6.92 -3.14 -16.93
C HIS A 68 -6.98 -3.45 -15.43
N ALA A 69 -7.66 -2.62 -14.62
CA ALA A 69 -7.77 -2.86 -13.18
C ALA A 69 -8.48 -4.18 -12.88
N SER A 70 -9.56 -4.48 -13.61
CA SER A 70 -10.32 -5.73 -13.46
C SER A 70 -9.56 -6.97 -13.92
N GLN A 71 -8.53 -6.80 -14.75
CA GLN A 71 -7.67 -7.89 -15.22
C GLN A 71 -6.48 -8.16 -14.28
N GLN A 72 -6.32 -7.35 -13.23
CA GLN A 72 -5.23 -7.57 -12.28
C GLN A 72 -5.49 -8.79 -11.39
N LEU A 73 -4.39 -9.43 -10.98
CA LEU A 73 -4.44 -10.62 -10.13
C LEU A 73 -4.93 -10.33 -8.71
N LEU A 74 -4.66 -9.11 -8.21
CA LEU A 74 -5.12 -8.66 -6.90
C LEU A 74 -6.17 -7.56 -7.10
N SER A 75 -7.18 -7.56 -6.23
CA SER A 75 -8.04 -6.40 -6.08
C SER A 75 -7.23 -5.20 -5.59
N PRO A 76 -7.63 -3.96 -5.90
CA PRO A 76 -6.93 -2.77 -5.43
C PRO A 76 -6.80 -2.74 -3.90
N GLU A 77 -7.81 -3.22 -3.18
CA GLU A 77 -7.80 -3.31 -1.72
C GLU A 77 -6.76 -4.32 -1.21
N SER A 78 -6.70 -5.51 -1.82
CA SER A 78 -5.69 -6.52 -1.47
C SER A 78 -4.28 -6.06 -1.81
N GLU A 79 -4.14 -5.27 -2.87
CA GLU A 79 -2.87 -4.66 -3.25
C GLU A 79 -2.39 -3.66 -2.16
N LEU A 80 -3.30 -2.86 -1.60
CA LEU A 80 -3.00 -1.94 -0.48
C LEU A 80 -2.57 -2.70 0.79
N VAL A 81 -3.30 -3.76 1.16
CA VAL A 81 -2.91 -4.61 2.31
C VAL A 81 -1.51 -5.18 2.14
N LEU A 82 -1.13 -5.56 0.92
CA LEU A 82 0.21 -6.04 0.63
C LEU A 82 1.26 -4.94 0.75
N VAL A 83 0.95 -3.71 0.34
CA VAL A 83 1.81 -2.54 0.50
C VAL A 83 2.01 -2.21 1.99
N ASP A 84 0.93 -2.19 2.78
CA ASP A 84 1.00 -1.90 4.22
C ASP A 84 1.82 -2.96 4.96
N TRP A 85 1.65 -4.24 4.59
CA TRP A 85 2.48 -5.31 5.12
C TRP A 85 3.97 -5.13 4.77
N ILE A 86 4.29 -4.67 3.56
CA ILE A 86 5.66 -4.35 3.16
C ILE A 86 6.22 -3.17 3.98
N LYS A 87 5.42 -2.11 4.17
CA LYS A 87 5.79 -0.94 4.99
C LYS A 87 6.06 -1.34 6.44
N HIS A 88 5.19 -2.17 7.01
CA HIS A 88 5.36 -2.71 8.35
C HIS A 88 6.67 -3.50 8.48
N LEU A 89 6.98 -4.40 7.54
CA LEU A 89 8.23 -5.15 7.57
C LEU A 89 9.46 -4.27 7.38
N SER A 90 9.36 -3.22 6.56
CA SER A 90 10.42 -2.23 6.42
C SER A 90 10.67 -1.47 7.72
N ALA A 91 9.62 -1.09 8.45
CA ALA A 91 9.74 -0.43 9.75
C ALA A 91 10.43 -1.32 10.79
N MET A 92 10.21 -2.64 10.70
CA MET A 92 10.87 -3.64 11.55
C MET A 92 12.30 -3.99 11.10
N GLY A 93 12.82 -3.39 10.02
CA GLY A 93 14.14 -3.71 9.48
C GLY A 93 14.25 -5.11 8.87
N HIS A 94 13.13 -5.76 8.55
CA HIS A 94 13.14 -7.11 7.99
C HIS A 94 13.47 -7.09 6.50
N PRO A 95 14.48 -7.84 6.03
CA PRO A 95 14.86 -7.83 4.62
C PRO A 95 13.77 -8.45 3.74
N LEU A 96 13.36 -7.73 2.70
CA LEU A 96 12.33 -8.18 1.76
C LEU A 96 12.90 -8.56 0.40
N SER A 97 12.52 -9.75 -0.05
CA SER A 97 12.85 -10.24 -1.39
C SER A 97 11.61 -10.25 -2.30
N LYS A 98 11.84 -10.15 -3.63
CA LYS A 98 10.77 -10.33 -4.63
C LYS A 98 10.10 -11.71 -4.53
N ARG A 99 10.80 -12.72 -4.00
CA ARG A 99 10.23 -14.05 -3.74
C ARG A 99 9.24 -13.99 -2.57
N THR A 100 9.64 -13.36 -1.47
CA THR A 100 8.81 -13.20 -0.26
C THR A 100 7.50 -12.48 -0.57
N ILE A 101 7.57 -11.37 -1.33
CA ILE A 101 6.38 -10.61 -1.73
C ILE A 101 5.43 -11.46 -2.57
N ARG A 102 5.95 -12.24 -3.54
CA ARG A 102 5.11 -13.14 -4.35
C ARG A 102 4.50 -14.27 -3.55
N LEU A 103 5.17 -14.76 -2.50
CA LEU A 103 4.60 -15.77 -1.61
C LEU A 103 3.43 -15.19 -0.83
N LYS A 104 3.56 -13.98 -0.27
CA LYS A 104 2.45 -13.30 0.40
C LYS A 104 1.30 -13.00 -0.57
N ALA A 105 1.59 -12.52 -1.77
CA ALA A 105 0.58 -12.28 -2.80
C ALA A 105 -0.16 -13.57 -3.20
N ARG A 106 0.54 -14.71 -3.28
CA ARG A 106 -0.10 -16.03 -3.51
C ARG A 106 -1.12 -16.37 -2.43
N VAL A 107 -0.81 -16.09 -1.16
CA VAL A 107 -1.74 -16.33 -0.06
C VAL A 107 -3.00 -15.47 -0.21
N LEU A 108 -2.88 -14.25 -0.71
CA LEU A 108 -4.01 -13.34 -0.91
C LEU A 108 -4.89 -13.72 -2.11
N CYS A 109 -4.32 -14.13 -3.25
CA CYS A 109 -5.09 -14.42 -4.46
C CYS A 109 -5.34 -15.91 -4.74
N GLY A 110 -4.74 -16.82 -3.96
CA GLY A 110 -4.80 -18.27 -4.20
C GLY A 110 -3.98 -18.75 -5.42
N MET A 111 -3.42 -17.85 -6.22
CA MET A 111 -2.67 -18.17 -7.44
C MET A 111 -1.21 -17.72 -7.34
N LYS A 112 -0.28 -18.44 -7.98
CA LYS A 112 1.15 -18.07 -7.96
C LYS A 112 1.42 -16.90 -8.91
N PRO A 113 1.83 -15.71 -8.44
CA PRO A 113 2.14 -14.59 -9.32
C PRO A 113 3.46 -14.82 -10.07
N GLY A 114 3.50 -14.47 -11.35
CA GLY A 114 4.69 -14.56 -12.20
C GLY A 114 5.73 -13.48 -11.93
N ASP A 115 6.91 -13.61 -12.55
CA ASP A 115 7.99 -12.60 -12.43
C ASP A 115 7.65 -11.26 -13.07
N LYS A 116 6.84 -11.26 -14.14
CA LYS A 116 6.36 -10.03 -14.78
C LYS A 116 5.40 -9.27 -13.85
N TRP A 117 4.59 -9.99 -13.10
CA TRP A 117 3.63 -9.40 -12.16
C TRP A 117 4.37 -8.60 -11.07
N ILE A 118 5.39 -9.16 -10.42
CA ILE A 118 6.12 -8.45 -9.35
C ILE A 118 6.85 -7.21 -9.88
N ARG A 119 7.34 -7.23 -11.13
CA ARG A 119 7.92 -6.04 -11.77
C ARG A 119 6.86 -4.96 -12.00
N GLY A 120 5.66 -5.36 -12.44
CA GLY A 120 4.53 -4.44 -12.63
C GLY A 120 4.04 -3.86 -11.30
N PHE A 121 3.87 -4.69 -10.27
CA PHE A 121 3.51 -4.26 -8.91
C PHE A 121 4.49 -3.22 -8.37
N LEU A 122 5.80 -3.51 -8.41
CA LEU A 122 6.82 -2.56 -7.93
C LEU A 122 6.87 -1.27 -8.76
N ALA A 123 6.56 -1.34 -10.07
CA ALA A 123 6.50 -0.15 -10.91
C ALA A 123 5.30 0.74 -10.57
N ARG A 124 4.15 0.15 -10.20
CA ARG A 124 2.97 0.90 -9.75
C ARG A 124 3.19 1.59 -8.40
N HIS A 125 3.92 0.94 -7.49
CA HIS A 125 4.16 1.41 -6.12
C HIS A 125 5.59 1.94 -5.91
N MET A 126 6.22 2.49 -6.96
CA MET A 126 7.63 2.92 -6.89
C MET A 126 7.85 4.12 -5.93
N ALA A 127 6.80 4.90 -5.68
CA ALA A 127 6.83 6.00 -4.72
C ALA A 127 6.92 5.48 -3.27
N ASP A 128 6.17 4.42 -2.96
CA ASP A 128 6.10 3.84 -1.61
C ASP A 128 7.17 2.78 -1.33
N ILE A 129 7.51 1.96 -2.33
CA ILE A 129 8.33 0.76 -2.15
C ILE A 129 9.56 0.83 -3.05
N ARG A 130 10.74 0.87 -2.42
CA ARG A 130 12.03 0.71 -3.09
C ARG A 130 12.78 -0.47 -2.52
N LEU A 131 12.98 -1.50 -3.36
CA LEU A 131 13.80 -2.65 -2.99
C LEU A 131 15.27 -2.34 -3.31
N GLY A 132 16.06 -2.12 -2.26
CA GLY A 132 17.52 -2.05 -2.35
C GLY A 132 18.16 -3.43 -2.19
N LYS A 133 19.43 -3.55 -2.60
CA LYS A 133 20.28 -4.63 -2.07
C LYS A 133 20.58 -4.28 -0.62
N PRO A 134 20.45 -5.21 0.34
CA PRO A 134 20.99 -4.96 1.66
C PRO A 134 22.48 -4.67 1.49
N SER A 135 22.91 -3.47 1.85
CA SER A 135 24.32 -3.18 2.06
C SER A 135 24.76 -4.00 3.26
N ALA A 136 25.89 -4.70 3.13
CA ALA A 136 26.53 -5.26 4.31
C ALA A 136 26.69 -4.12 5.33
N LEU A 137 26.28 -4.37 6.57
CA LEU A 137 26.68 -3.52 7.68
C LEU A 137 28.20 -3.41 7.62
N ASP A 138 28.73 -2.18 7.58
CA ASP A 138 30.16 -1.96 7.49
C ASP A 138 30.83 -2.66 8.69
N PRO A 139 31.68 -3.69 8.46
CA PRO A 139 32.32 -4.42 9.55
C PRO A 139 33.23 -3.53 10.40
N GLN A 140 33.62 -2.34 9.91
CA GLN A 140 34.35 -1.36 10.71
C GLN A 140 33.54 -0.82 11.89
N LEU A 141 32.21 -0.81 11.80
CA LEU A 141 31.31 -0.42 12.89
C LEU A 141 31.12 -1.53 13.95
N LEU A 142 31.72 -2.70 13.75
CA LEU A 142 31.66 -3.86 14.67
C LEU A 142 33.02 -4.14 15.33
N ARG A 143 34.04 -3.29 15.13
CA ARG A 143 35.31 -3.44 15.85
C ARG A 143 35.16 -2.92 17.28
N PRO A 144 35.47 -3.73 18.31
CA PRO A 144 35.37 -3.32 19.70
C PRO A 144 36.32 -2.14 20.05
N ASP A 145 37.33 -1.91 19.23
CA ASP A 145 38.45 -1.00 19.52
C ASP A 145 38.14 0.48 19.22
N HIS A 146 36.96 0.78 18.65
CA HIS A 146 36.49 2.14 18.39
C HIS A 146 35.17 2.43 19.13
N LEU A 147 35.13 2.06 20.41
CA LEU A 147 34.20 2.65 21.37
C LEU A 147 34.65 4.08 21.67
N THR A 148 34.41 5.01 20.73
CA THR A 148 34.04 6.35 21.16
C THR A 148 32.72 6.19 21.90
N VAL A 149 32.82 6.19 23.21
CA VAL A 149 31.73 6.18 24.18
C VAL A 149 30.70 7.22 23.75
N TRP A 150 29.60 6.77 23.16
CA TRP A 150 28.34 7.48 23.23
C TRP A 150 27.65 6.98 24.50
N PRO A 151 27.40 7.84 25.49
CA PRO A 151 26.70 7.42 26.70
C PRO A 151 25.34 6.84 26.32
N CYS A 152 24.99 5.70 26.91
CA CYS A 152 23.71 4.99 26.69
C CYS A 152 22.44 5.81 27.02
N TRP A 153 22.56 7.09 27.38
CA TRP A 153 21.44 8.00 27.63
C TRP A 153 21.32 9.14 26.60
N ALA A 154 22.22 9.25 25.62
CA ALA A 154 22.12 10.25 24.55
C ALA A 154 21.30 9.72 23.37
N SER A 155 20.01 9.49 23.61
CA SER A 155 19.02 9.30 22.55
C SER A 155 18.77 10.65 21.88
N PRO A 156 18.84 10.78 20.53
CA PRO A 156 18.28 11.94 19.86
C PRO A 156 16.77 11.89 20.09
N SER A 157 16.30 12.82 20.92
CA SER A 157 14.93 13.32 21.03
C SER A 157 14.03 12.86 19.87
N VAL A 158 13.37 11.72 20.05
CA VAL A 158 12.08 11.47 19.41
C VAL A 158 11.13 12.33 20.24
N GLY A 159 10.79 13.48 19.68
CA GLY A 159 9.83 14.40 20.27
C GLY A 159 8.58 13.66 20.73
N ASP A 160 8.10 14.10 21.89
CA ASP A 160 6.90 13.67 22.59
C ASP A 160 5.74 13.31 21.65
N SER A 161 5.66 12.04 21.24
CA SER A 161 4.45 11.53 20.61
C SER A 161 3.54 11.05 21.73
N VAL A 162 2.43 11.75 21.92
CA VAL A 162 1.32 11.41 22.81
C VAL A 162 0.92 9.93 22.72
N TYR A 163 1.20 9.28 21.59
CA TYR A 163 0.97 7.86 21.35
C TYR A 163 1.74 6.90 22.27
N THR A 164 2.99 7.20 22.66
CA THR A 164 3.73 6.28 23.55
C THR A 164 3.19 6.32 24.97
N ARG A 165 2.70 7.48 25.44
CA ARG A 165 2.00 7.60 26.72
C ARG A 165 0.64 6.90 26.66
N LEU A 166 -0.14 7.08 25.60
CA LEU A 166 -1.45 6.44 25.46
C LEU A 166 -1.37 4.91 25.38
N LEU A 167 -0.39 4.36 24.65
CA LEU A 167 -0.22 2.91 24.57
C LEU A 167 0.25 2.31 25.91
N PHE A 168 1.07 3.03 26.67
CA PHE A 168 1.50 2.60 28.00
C PHE A 168 0.35 2.64 29.02
N TYR A 169 -0.50 3.67 29.00
CA TYR A 169 -1.68 3.72 29.87
C TYR A 169 -2.73 2.66 29.51
N SER A 170 -2.91 2.35 28.22
CA SER A 170 -3.88 1.34 27.77
C SER A 170 -3.50 -0.08 28.22
N THR A 171 -2.23 -0.46 28.12
CA THR A 171 -1.77 -1.78 28.57
C THR A 171 -1.81 -1.92 30.10
N LEU A 172 -1.45 -0.86 30.84
CA LEU A 172 -1.47 -0.85 32.29
C LEU A 172 -2.91 -0.87 32.86
N ALA A 173 -3.85 -0.14 32.25
CA ALA A 173 -5.26 -0.16 32.63
C ALA A 173 -5.92 -1.54 32.40
N CYS A 174 -5.55 -2.22 31.31
CA CYS A 174 -6.04 -3.56 31.02
C CYS A 174 -5.53 -4.59 32.05
N PHE A 175 -4.25 -4.48 32.44
CA PHE A 175 -3.66 -5.37 33.44
C PHE A 175 -4.27 -5.18 34.84
N ILE A 176 -4.49 -3.93 35.27
CA ILE A 176 -5.12 -3.62 36.55
C ILE A 176 -6.59 -4.13 36.57
N SER A 177 -7.33 -3.96 35.46
CA SER A 177 -8.72 -4.40 35.37
C SER A 177 -8.86 -5.92 35.50
N LEU A 178 -7.93 -6.69 34.92
CA LEU A 178 -7.91 -8.14 35.06
C LEU A 178 -7.54 -8.57 36.49
N LEU A 179 -6.60 -7.88 37.13
CA LEU A 179 -6.10 -8.22 38.47
C LEU A 179 -7.16 -7.98 39.57
N VAL A 180 -8.03 -6.98 39.41
CA VAL A 180 -9.15 -6.72 40.34
C VAL A 180 -10.35 -7.63 40.08
N SER A 181 -10.56 -8.09 38.84
CA SER A 181 -11.73 -8.93 38.49
C SER A 181 -11.54 -10.42 38.83
N LEU A 182 -10.31 -10.91 38.83
CA LEU A 182 -9.96 -12.30 39.16
C LEU A 182 -10.36 -12.77 40.58
N PRO A 183 -10.14 -12.00 41.66
CA PRO A 183 -10.54 -12.43 43.00
C PRO A 183 -12.06 -12.44 43.23
N PHE A 184 -12.84 -11.61 42.51
CA PHE A 184 -14.30 -11.56 42.67
C PHE A 184 -15.00 -12.79 42.05
N TYR A 185 -14.49 -13.29 40.92
CA TYR A 185 -15.04 -14.47 40.27
C TYR A 185 -14.77 -15.76 41.06
N LEU A 186 -13.62 -15.85 41.74
CA LEU A 186 -13.30 -16.99 42.60
C LEU A 186 -14.09 -16.98 43.92
N TYR A 187 -14.46 -15.80 44.44
CA TYR A 187 -15.26 -15.69 45.67
C TYR A 187 -16.73 -16.12 45.47
N HIS A 188 -17.33 -15.78 44.31
CA HIS A 188 -18.73 -16.15 44.04
C HIS A 188 -18.92 -17.65 43.71
N SER A 189 -17.88 -18.34 43.22
CA SER A 189 -17.95 -19.76 42.90
C SER A 189 -17.93 -20.68 44.15
N ALA A 190 -17.52 -20.16 45.31
CA ALA A 190 -17.40 -20.94 46.54
C ALA A 190 -18.71 -21.01 47.38
N HIS A 191 -19.73 -20.19 47.09
CA HIS A 191 -20.92 -20.05 47.96
C HIS A 191 -22.28 -20.34 47.30
N GLY A 192 -22.34 -20.69 46.01
CA GLY A 192 -23.61 -20.90 45.29
C GLY A 192 -23.91 -22.36 44.96
N GLY A 193 -24.28 -23.18 45.94
CA GLY A 193 -24.58 -24.60 45.68
C GLY A 193 -25.36 -25.31 46.77
N SER A 194 -26.52 -24.79 47.19
CA SER A 194 -27.51 -25.56 47.95
C SER A 194 -28.85 -25.48 47.24
N ALA A 195 -29.17 -26.50 46.44
CA ALA A 195 -30.47 -26.65 45.79
C ALA A 195 -31.50 -27.22 46.79
N PRO A 196 -32.76 -26.74 46.77
CA PRO A 196 -33.83 -27.28 47.59
C PRO A 196 -34.35 -28.59 46.98
N GLY A 197 -34.42 -29.63 47.82
CA GLY A 197 -35.03 -30.91 47.48
C GLY A 197 -36.55 -30.79 47.36
N HIS A 198 -37.10 -31.40 46.32
CA HIS A 198 -38.51 -31.67 46.18
C HIS A 198 -38.71 -33.19 46.21
N VAL A 199 -39.46 -33.66 47.20
CA VAL A 199 -40.08 -34.98 47.30
C VAL A 199 -41.58 -34.77 47.12
#